data_AF-A0A6N7Q4B2-F1
#
_entry.id   AF-A0A6N7Q4B2-F1
#
_cell.length_a   1.000
_cell.length_b   1.000
_cell.length_c   1.000
_cell.angle_alpha   90.00
_cell.angle_beta   90.00
_cell.angle_gamma   90.00
#
_symmetry.space_group_name_H-M   'P 1'
#
loop_
_entity.id
_entity.type
_entity.pdbx_description
1 polymer ?
#
loop_
_entity_poly.entity_id
_entity_poly.type
_entity_poly.pdbx_seq_one_letter_code
_entity_poly.pdbx_strand_id
1 'polypeptide(L)'
;MATLPTELVFASDGTMYVCIEDEPPPGRRVFVGYALTAEECAQYGTRGLLGWASLQTVALGSDGRVYVEECAIDAAGRKVFRGYAMTDEEAGRAFEEFHRMAFNLTVAAMRTK
;
A
#
# COMPACT_ATOMS: atom_id res chain seq x y z
N MET A 1 -0.37 19.40 9.15
CA MET A 1 0.59 18.27 9.11
C MET A 1 0.84 17.97 7.65
N ALA A 2 2.09 17.95 7.19
CA ALA A 2 2.41 17.51 5.84
C ALA A 2 2.03 16.03 5.71
N THR A 3 1.13 15.69 4.79
CA THR A 3 0.85 14.30 4.43
C THR A 3 2.08 13.72 3.74
N LEU A 4 2.61 12.62 4.27
CA LEU A 4 3.68 11.88 3.60
C LEU A 4 3.19 11.47 2.19
N PRO A 5 4.05 11.58 1.17
CA PRO A 5 3.74 11.03 -0.15
C PRO A 5 3.58 9.51 -0.01
N THR A 6 2.67 8.93 -0.81
CA THR A 6 2.54 7.48 -0.89
C THR A 6 3.41 7.00 -2.03
N GLU A 7 4.62 6.53 -1.72
CA GLU A 7 5.60 6.09 -2.71
C GLU A 7 5.33 4.67 -3.20
N LEU A 8 4.74 3.84 -2.34
CA LEU A 8 4.34 2.47 -2.66
C LEU A 8 3.13 2.02 -1.83
N VAL A 9 2.47 0.98 -2.32
CA VAL A 9 1.44 0.23 -1.59
C VAL A 9 1.71 -1.28 -1.68
N PHE A 10 1.40 -2.00 -0.61
CA PHE A 10 1.40 -3.47 -0.58
C PHE A 10 -0.05 -3.97 -0.61
N ALA A 11 -0.43 -4.66 -1.68
CA ALA A 11 -1.80 -5.09 -1.92
C ALA A 11 -2.11 -6.50 -1.39
N SER A 12 -3.39 -6.76 -1.15
CA SER A 12 -3.92 -8.03 -0.64
C SER A 12 -3.72 -9.20 -1.59
N ASP A 13 -3.50 -8.93 -2.88
CA ASP A 13 -3.14 -9.94 -3.89
C ASP A 13 -1.64 -10.32 -3.86
N GLY A 14 -0.88 -9.76 -2.91
CA GLY A 14 0.56 -9.97 -2.76
C GLY A 14 1.43 -9.06 -3.64
N THR A 15 0.82 -8.21 -4.46
CA THR A 15 1.54 -7.33 -5.38
C THR A 15 1.98 -6.05 -4.67
N MET A 16 3.22 -5.64 -4.92
CA MET A 16 3.66 -4.30 -4.56
C MET A 16 3.54 -3.38 -5.77
N TYR A 17 2.92 -2.22 -5.57
CA TYR A 17 2.81 -1.18 -6.58
C TYR A 17 3.64 0.02 -6.14
N VAL A 18 4.45 0.54 -7.05
CA VAL A 18 5.20 1.79 -6.85
C VAL A 18 4.46 2.94 -7.54
N CYS A 19 4.50 4.12 -6.92
CA CYS A 19 3.86 5.32 -7.43
C CYS A 19 4.27 5.59 -8.88
N ILE A 20 3.29 5.95 -9.71
CA ILE A 20 3.53 6.37 -11.07
C ILE A 20 3.99 7.84 -11.05
N GLU A 21 5.28 8.07 -11.35
CA GLU A 21 5.80 9.42 -11.61
C GLU A 21 5.54 9.84 -13.08
N ASP A 22 5.69 8.90 -14.03
CA ASP A 22 5.55 9.11 -15.49
C ASP A 22 4.58 8.08 -16.13
N GLU A 23 4.89 7.49 -17.28
CA GLU A 23 4.12 6.38 -17.85
C GLU A 23 4.62 5.04 -17.29
N PRO A 24 3.73 4.10 -16.92
CA PRO A 24 4.18 2.80 -16.44
C PRO A 24 4.98 2.06 -17.53
N PRO A 25 6.01 1.29 -17.16
CA PRO A 25 6.72 0.46 -18.12
C PRO A 25 5.74 -0.46 -18.90
N PRO A 26 6.01 -0.78 -20.17
CA PRO A 26 5.11 -1.58 -20.99
C PRO A 26 4.76 -2.93 -20.34
N GLY A 27 3.48 -3.30 -20.37
CA GLY A 27 2.99 -4.57 -19.84
C GLY A 27 2.84 -4.62 -18.32
N ARG A 28 3.14 -3.53 -17.58
CA ARG A 28 2.90 -3.49 -16.14
C ARG A 28 1.42 -3.24 -15.84
N ARG A 29 0.86 -4.06 -14.95
CA ARG A 29 -0.48 -3.83 -14.39
C ARG A 29 -0.48 -2.54 -13.58
N VAL A 30 -1.55 -1.76 -13.71
CA VAL A 30 -1.76 -0.53 -12.96
C VAL A 30 -2.80 -0.77 -11.87
N PHE A 31 -2.55 -0.21 -10.70
CA PHE A 31 -3.53 -0.11 -9.61
C PHE A 31 -3.85 1.35 -9.38
N VAL A 32 -5.15 1.66 -9.33
CA VAL A 32 -5.67 2.95 -8.89
C VAL A 32 -6.55 2.69 -7.68
N GLY A 33 -6.19 3.31 -6.56
CA GLY A 33 -6.88 3.12 -5.30
C GLY A 33 -7.22 4.43 -4.61
N TYR A 34 -8.35 4.44 -3.91
CA TYR A 34 -8.78 5.56 -3.10
C TYR A 34 -8.61 5.25 -1.62
N ALA A 35 -8.06 6.21 -0.88
CA ALA A 35 -7.83 6.05 0.55
C ALA A 35 -9.15 6.00 1.32
N LEU A 36 -9.26 5.05 2.24
CA LEU A 36 -10.27 5.07 3.29
C LEU A 36 -9.97 6.20 4.28
N THR A 37 -11.03 6.78 4.84
CA THR A 37 -10.89 7.70 5.97
C THR A 37 -10.57 6.95 7.25
N ALA A 38 -10.13 7.67 8.29
CA ALA A 38 -9.89 7.07 9.59
C ALA A 38 -11.19 6.51 10.21
N GLU A 39 -12.30 7.23 10.01
CA GLU A 39 -13.64 6.85 10.47
C GLU A 39 -14.11 5.56 9.78
N GLU A 40 -13.91 5.42 8.48
CA GLU A 40 -14.25 4.21 7.73
C GLU A 40 -13.40 3.03 8.19
N CYS A 41 -12.09 3.22 8.36
CA CYS A 41 -11.20 2.19 8.90
C CYS A 41 -11.67 1.72 10.28
N ALA A 42 -12.08 2.65 11.15
CA ALA A 42 -12.61 2.34 12.48
C ALA A 42 -13.97 1.63 12.43
N GLN A 43 -14.86 2.05 11.52
CA GLN A 43 -16.20 1.47 11.35
C GLN A 43 -16.13 0.03 10.84
N TYR A 44 -15.32 -0.24 9.81
CA TYR A 44 -15.17 -1.59 9.26
C TYR A 44 -14.37 -2.50 10.21
N GLY A 45 -13.38 -1.93 10.90
CA GLY A 45 -12.42 -2.66 11.71
C GLY A 45 -11.68 -3.74 10.90
N THR A 46 -10.86 -4.53 11.58
CA THR A 46 -10.02 -5.54 10.93
C THR A 46 -10.84 -6.57 10.14
N ARG A 47 -11.95 -7.06 10.70
CA ARG A 47 -12.77 -8.10 10.04
C ARG A 47 -13.45 -7.57 8.78
N GLY A 48 -13.98 -6.35 8.80
CA GLY A 48 -14.59 -5.74 7.63
C GLY A 48 -13.58 -5.52 6.51
N LEU A 49 -12.39 -5.01 6.86
CA LEU A 49 -11.30 -4.81 5.90
C LEU A 49 -10.80 -6.14 5.30
N LEU A 50 -10.72 -7.22 6.09
CA LEU A 50 -10.39 -8.55 5.57
C LEU A 50 -11.47 -9.11 4.65
N GLY A 51 -12.74 -8.86 4.97
CA GLY A 51 -13.86 -9.19 4.09
C GLY A 51 -13.75 -8.48 2.73
N TRP A 52 -13.40 -7.19 2.76
CA TRP A 52 -13.12 -6.42 1.54
C TRP A 52 -11.93 -6.98 0.77
N ALA A 53 -10.81 -7.26 1.45
CA ALA A 53 -9.62 -7.83 0.82
C ALA A 53 -9.86 -9.21 0.16
N SER A 54 -10.96 -9.89 0.51
CA SER A 54 -11.40 -11.15 -0.10
C SER A 54 -12.25 -10.95 -1.37
N LEU A 55 -12.80 -9.76 -1.58
CA LEU A 55 -13.70 -9.43 -2.69
C LEU A 55 -13.05 -8.50 -3.73
N GLN A 56 -12.10 -7.67 -3.28
CA GLN A 56 -11.44 -6.66 -4.11
C GLN A 56 -10.03 -6.39 -3.59
N THR A 57 -9.22 -5.72 -4.40
CA THR A 57 -7.85 -5.37 -4.02
C THR A 57 -7.85 -4.28 -2.97
N VAL A 58 -7.25 -4.57 -1.82
CA VAL A 58 -7.00 -3.61 -0.73
C VAL A 58 -5.50 -3.48 -0.55
N ALA A 59 -4.98 -2.27 -0.40
CA ALA A 59 -3.55 -2.04 -0.30
C ALA A 59 -3.17 -1.14 0.90
N LEU A 60 -2.10 -1.52 1.59
CA LEU A 60 -1.51 -0.70 2.65
C LEU A 60 -0.46 0.22 2.04
N GLY A 61 -0.68 1.53 2.14
CA GLY A 61 0.27 2.53 1.66
C GLY A 61 1.39 2.81 2.64
N SER A 62 2.54 3.17 2.09
CA SER A 62 3.72 3.71 2.80
C SER A 62 3.42 4.95 3.65
N ASP A 63 2.31 5.64 3.40
CA ASP A 63 1.80 6.75 4.22
C ASP A 63 0.90 6.29 5.39
N GLY A 64 0.79 4.98 5.62
CA GLY A 64 0.00 4.37 6.69
C GLY A 64 -1.50 4.30 6.41
N ARG A 65 -1.94 4.60 5.18
CA ARG A 65 -3.36 4.55 4.80
C ARG A 65 -3.73 3.24 4.12
N VAL A 66 -5.01 2.90 4.19
CA VAL A 66 -5.59 1.78 3.44
C VAL A 66 -6.22 2.34 2.16
N TYR A 67 -5.84 1.79 1.02
CA TYR A 67 -6.36 2.10 -0.31
C TYR A 67 -7.22 0.95 -0.80
N VAL A 68 -8.31 1.28 -1.48
CA VAL A 68 -9.21 0.30 -2.08
C VAL A 68 -9.37 0.64 -3.55
N GLU A 69 -9.35 -0.39 -4.39
CA GLU A 69 -9.48 -0.28 -5.84
C GLU A 69 -10.64 0.64 -6.28
N GLU A 70 -10.42 1.47 -7.29
CA GLU A 70 -11.34 2.54 -7.71
C GLU A 70 -12.77 2.07 -8.04
N CYS A 71 -12.95 0.80 -8.41
CA CYS A 71 -14.27 0.22 -8.68
C CYS A 71 -15.08 -0.10 -7.42
N ALA A 72 -14.46 -0.08 -6.25
CA ALA A 72 -15.06 -0.48 -4.98
C ALA A 72 -15.68 0.67 -4.20
N ILE A 73 -15.23 1.90 -4.44
CA ILE A 73 -15.60 3.07 -3.65
C ILE A 73 -15.52 4.33 -4.50
N ASP A 74 -16.41 5.29 -4.26
CA ASP A 74 -16.39 6.56 -4.98
C ASP A 74 -15.17 7.41 -4.58
N ALA A 75 -14.62 8.13 -5.56
CA ALA A 75 -13.46 8.99 -5.40
C ALA A 75 -13.73 10.10 -4.39
N ALA A 76 -14.91 10.74 -4.38
CA ALA A 76 -15.41 11.67 -3.37
C ALA A 76 -14.38 12.62 -2.67
N GLY A 77 -13.36 13.11 -3.39
CA GLY A 77 -12.29 13.95 -2.81
C GLY A 77 -11.24 13.21 -1.96
N ARG A 78 -11.22 11.88 -2.00
CA ARG A 78 -10.26 11.01 -1.33
C ARG A 78 -8.86 11.17 -1.92
N LYS A 79 -7.85 10.84 -1.09
CA LYS A 79 -6.47 10.71 -1.57
C LYS A 79 -6.41 9.54 -2.55
N VAL A 80 -5.85 9.79 -3.73
CA VAL A 80 -5.67 8.80 -4.79
C VAL A 80 -4.23 8.29 -4.74
N PHE A 81 -4.07 6.98 -4.85
CA PHE A 81 -2.80 6.37 -5.23
C PHE A 81 -2.95 5.75 -6.61
N ARG A 82 -1.98 6.01 -7.49
CA ARG A 82 -1.86 5.38 -8.80
C ARG A 82 -0.45 4.83 -8.94
N GLY A 83 -0.34 3.52 -9.13
CA GLY A 83 0.94 2.83 -9.17
C GLY A 83 0.97 1.69 -10.17
N TYR A 84 2.16 1.26 -10.55
CA TYR A 84 2.34 0.08 -11.40
C TYR A 84 2.97 -1.06 -10.63
N ALA A 85 2.59 -2.29 -11.00
CA ALA A 85 3.05 -3.50 -10.35
C ALA A 85 4.56 -3.66 -10.56
N MET A 86 5.28 -3.86 -9.47
CA MET A 86 6.67 -4.33 -9.52
C MET A 86 6.70 -5.75 -10.08
N THR A 87 7.79 -6.12 -10.75
CA THR A 87 8.04 -7.51 -11.13
C THR A 87 8.36 -8.30 -9.88
N ASP A 88 8.23 -9.63 -9.95
CA ASP A 88 8.62 -10.51 -8.85
C ASP A 88 10.08 -10.29 -8.41
N GLU A 89 10.97 -10.00 -9.38
CA GLU A 89 12.38 -9.72 -9.10
C GLU A 89 12.58 -8.38 -8.37
N GLU A 90 11.90 -7.31 -8.82
CA GLU A 90 11.93 -6.00 -8.15
C GLU A 90 11.30 -6.06 -6.75
N ALA A 91 10.15 -6.73 -6.63
CA ALA A 91 9.47 -6.93 -5.36
C ALA A 91 10.33 -7.74 -4.39
N GLY A 92 10.98 -8.82 -4.87
CA GLY A 92 11.91 -9.63 -4.09
C GLY A 92 13.04 -8.80 -3.48
N ARG A 93 13.71 -7.98 -4.30
CA ARG A 93 14.76 -7.06 -3.81
C ARG A 93 14.25 -6.08 -2.77
N ALA A 94 13.08 -5.49 -3.01
CA ALA A 94 12.50 -4.54 -2.06
C ALA A 94 12.11 -5.21 -0.73
N PHE A 95 11.61 -6.44 -0.75
CA PHE A 95 11.34 -7.20 0.48
C PHE A 95 12.60 -7.55 1.26
N GLU A 96 13.68 -7.94 0.58
CA GLU A 96 14.97 -8.17 1.24
C GLU A 96 15.46 -6.91 1.96
N GLU A 97 15.33 -5.75 1.31
CA GLU A 97 15.69 -4.46 1.88
C GLU A 97 14.80 -4.09 3.08
N PHE A 98 13.48 -4.24 2.96
CA PHE A 98 12.56 -3.98 4.07
C PHE A 98 12.82 -4.92 5.25
N HIS A 99 13.06 -6.20 4.98
CA HIS A 99 13.40 -7.16 6.02
C HIS A 99 14.69 -6.76 6.74
N ARG A 100 15.75 -6.42 5.99
CA ARG A 100 17.02 -5.97 6.54
C ARG A 100 16.86 -4.71 7.39
N MET A 101 16.09 -3.73 6.91
CA MET A 101 15.79 -2.50 7.65
C MET A 101 15.02 -2.79 8.95
N ALA A 102 13.95 -3.59 8.88
CA ALA A 102 13.14 -3.95 10.04
C ALA A 102 13.97 -4.71 11.08
N PHE A 103 14.84 -5.63 10.64
CA PHE A 103 15.76 -6.34 11.50
C PHE A 103 16.74 -5.38 12.20
N ASN A 104 17.39 -4.49 11.44
CA ASN A 104 18.33 -3.52 11.99
C ASN A 104 17.67 -2.57 13.01
N LEU A 105 16.45 -2.10 12.72
CA LEU A 105 15.66 -1.28 13.64
C LEU A 105 15.33 -2.04 14.93
N THR A 106 14.95 -3.31 14.82
CA THR A 106 14.65 -4.17 15.97
C THR A 106 15.89 -4.33 16.86
N VAL A 107 17.05 -4.65 16.26
CA VAL A 107 18.32 -4.76 16.99
C VAL A 107 18.71 -3.44 17.66
N ALA A 108 18.55 -2.31 16.97
CA ALA A 108 18.83 -0.99 17.54
C ALA A 108 17.94 -0.70 18.76
N ALA A 109 16.62 -0.95 18.64
CA ALA A 109 15.67 -0.76 19.73
C ALA A 109 15.94 -1.65 20.95
N MET A 110 16.47 -2.86 20.73
CA MET A 110 16.88 -3.76 21.81
C MET A 110 18.13 -3.28 22.54
N ARG A 111 19.04 -2.56 21.88
CA ARG A 111 20.28 -2.02 22.48
C ARG A 111 20.09 -0.72 23.24
N THR A 112 18.99 -0.02 22.99
CA THR A 112 18.63 1.22 23.68
C THR A 112 17.81 0.99 24.96
N LYS A 113 17.46 -0.26 25.26
CA LYS A 113 16.87 -0.70 26.53
C LYS A 113 17.94 -1.21 27.46
#